data_AF-A0A0W0GGW2-F1
#
_entry.id   AF-A0A0W0GGW2-F1
#
_cell.length_a   1.000
_cell.length_b   1.000
_cell.length_c   1.000
_cell.angle_alpha   90.00
_cell.angle_beta   90.00
_cell.angle_gamma   90.00
#
_symmetry.space_group_name_H-M   'P 1'
#
loop_
_entity.id
_entity.type
_entity.pdbx_description
1 polymer ?
#
loop_
_entity_poly.entity_id
_entity_poly.type
_entity_poly.pdbx_seq_one_letter_code
_entity_poly.pdbx_strand_id
1 'polypeptide(L)'
;MKLCKLFHLALILSFSFLPACLQQTPVLPVSYFPVRHEPGPSMLLLNYGKLVLEDGLLRFEETGSGLSYLVIWPYGYSCQSVGSRVEILDAEGAVVAKSGQYLRIGGGPAFSVSYYTGEEPPWSLPGPYWALGSIEQWWPWDFVALMELFAVICMMVILTLIALDLIRLRRPKI
;
A
#
# COMPACT_ATOMS: atom_id res chain seq x y z
N MET A 1 23.31 41.73 14.23
CA MET A 1 22.76 41.88 12.87
C MET A 1 23.01 40.69 11.90
N LYS A 2 23.34 39.48 12.39
CA LYS A 2 23.52 38.27 11.54
C LYS A 2 22.35 37.27 11.63
N LEU A 3 21.46 37.42 12.62
CA LEU A 3 20.35 36.49 12.88
C LEU A 3 19.16 36.67 11.91
N CYS A 4 18.97 37.87 11.37
CA CYS A 4 17.86 38.19 10.49
C CYS A 4 18.03 37.62 9.06
N LYS A 5 19.27 37.37 8.61
CA LYS A 5 19.55 36.74 7.30
C LYS A 5 19.37 35.21 7.30
N LEU A 6 19.49 34.54 8.45
CA LEU A 6 19.23 33.09 8.53
C LEU A 6 17.74 32.76 8.47
N PHE A 7 16.88 33.62 9.01
CA PHE A 7 15.43 33.42 8.98
C PHE A 7 14.83 33.55 7.57
N HIS A 8 15.38 34.43 6.74
CA HIS A 8 14.97 34.55 5.34
C HIS A 8 15.46 33.39 4.45
N LEU A 9 16.61 32.77 4.75
CA LEU A 9 17.08 31.59 4.02
C LEU A 9 16.23 30.34 4.33
N ALA A 10 15.74 30.20 5.56
CA ALA A 10 14.86 29.09 5.95
C ALA A 10 13.45 29.19 5.33
N LEU A 11 12.95 30.42 5.07
CA LEU A 11 11.62 30.64 4.49
C LEU A 11 11.60 30.50 2.95
N ILE A 12 12.76 30.56 2.29
CA ILE A 12 12.88 30.38 0.84
C ILE A 12 13.09 28.89 0.49
N LEU A 13 13.70 28.10 1.38
CA LEU A 13 13.86 26.65 1.24
C LEU A 13 12.56 25.85 1.44
N SER A 14 11.50 26.46 1.97
CA SER A 14 10.18 25.84 2.12
C SER A 14 9.28 25.99 0.89
N PHE A 15 9.64 26.81 -0.11
CA PHE A 15 8.80 27.10 -1.27
C PHE A 15 9.08 26.25 -2.52
N SER A 16 10.07 25.35 -2.46
CA SER A 16 10.42 24.44 -3.57
C SER A 16 9.79 23.04 -3.48
N PHE A 17 8.82 22.82 -2.59
CA PHE A 17 7.84 21.74 -2.76
C PHE A 17 6.67 22.26 -3.60
N LEU A 18 6.95 22.61 -4.86
CA LEU A 18 5.92 22.43 -5.88
C LEU A 18 5.51 20.96 -5.74
N PRO A 19 4.24 20.64 -5.41
CA PRO A 19 3.79 19.27 -5.58
C PRO A 19 4.08 19.00 -7.05
N ALA A 20 5.06 18.13 -7.32
CA ALA A 20 5.25 17.58 -8.66
C ALA A 20 3.84 17.18 -9.06
N CYS A 21 3.30 17.89 -10.05
CA CYS A 21 1.93 17.72 -10.52
C CYS A 21 1.73 16.22 -10.60
N LEU A 22 0.96 15.65 -9.67
CA LEU A 22 0.82 14.21 -9.52
C LEU A 22 0.28 13.76 -10.87
N GLN A 23 1.17 13.25 -11.73
CA GLN A 23 0.81 12.68 -13.00
C GLN A 23 0.02 11.45 -12.60
N GLN A 24 -1.28 11.62 -12.58
CA GLN A 24 -2.22 10.57 -12.29
C GLN A 24 -2.15 9.64 -13.49
N THR A 25 -1.21 8.70 -13.44
CA THR A 25 -1.02 7.71 -14.50
C THR A 25 -2.38 7.05 -14.71
N PRO A 26 -2.91 7.03 -15.94
CA PRO A 26 -4.16 6.35 -16.21
C PRO A 26 -4.01 4.92 -15.71
N VAL A 27 -4.93 4.48 -14.84
CA VAL A 27 -4.91 3.10 -14.38
C VAL A 27 -5.24 2.22 -15.56
N LEU A 28 -4.35 1.27 -15.86
CA LEU A 28 -4.63 0.21 -16.81
C LEU A 28 -5.89 -0.51 -16.33
N PRO A 29 -6.84 -0.84 -17.22
CA PRO A 29 -8.01 -1.61 -16.82
C PRO A 29 -7.57 -2.97 -16.24
N VAL A 30 -8.40 -3.54 -15.36
CA VAL A 30 -8.19 -4.91 -14.89
C VAL A 30 -8.41 -5.84 -16.08
N SER A 31 -7.35 -6.51 -16.52
CA SER A 31 -7.38 -7.42 -17.67
C SER A 31 -7.96 -8.78 -17.30
N TYR A 32 -7.79 -9.22 -16.04
CA TYR A 32 -8.32 -10.47 -15.53
C TYR A 32 -8.50 -10.42 -14.02
N PHE A 33 -9.64 -10.92 -13.55
CA PHE A 33 -10.02 -10.93 -12.14
C PHE A 33 -10.49 -12.35 -11.77
N PRO A 34 -9.60 -13.24 -11.30
CA PRO A 34 -9.97 -14.62 -11.03
C PRO A 34 -10.86 -14.70 -9.79
N VAL A 35 -12.09 -15.17 -9.99
CA VAL A 35 -13.09 -15.36 -8.93
C VAL A 35 -13.36 -16.86 -8.80
N ARG A 36 -13.51 -17.35 -7.57
CA ARG A 36 -13.91 -18.75 -7.35
C ARG A 36 -15.27 -19.03 -7.99
N HIS A 37 -15.43 -20.20 -8.62
CA HIS A 37 -16.70 -20.61 -9.24
C HIS A 37 -17.77 -21.01 -8.23
N GLU A 38 -17.36 -21.38 -7.01
CA GLU A 38 -18.28 -21.74 -5.92
C GLU A 38 -17.79 -21.21 -4.56
N PRO A 39 -18.71 -21.00 -3.60
CA PRO A 39 -18.34 -20.79 -2.21
C PRO A 39 -17.59 -22.00 -1.67
N GLY A 40 -16.52 -21.77 -0.92
CA GLY A 40 -15.71 -22.86 -0.37
C GLY A 40 -14.99 -22.44 0.90
N PRO A 41 -14.51 -23.41 1.70
CA PRO A 41 -13.75 -23.12 2.90
C PRO A 41 -12.51 -22.30 2.53
N SER A 42 -12.23 -21.32 3.37
CA SER A 42 -11.08 -20.47 3.21
C SER A 42 -10.05 -20.82 4.28
N MET A 43 -8.79 -20.94 3.86
CA MET A 43 -7.69 -20.98 4.81
C MET A 43 -7.61 -19.65 5.57
N LEU A 44 -7.15 -19.72 6.81
CA LEU A 44 -7.01 -18.56 7.70
C LEU A 44 -5.54 -18.18 7.92
N LEU A 45 -4.66 -18.53 6.97
CA LEU A 45 -3.27 -18.05 7.01
C LEU A 45 -3.28 -16.55 6.74
N LEU A 46 -2.66 -15.81 7.64
CA LEU A 46 -2.76 -14.38 7.70
C LEU A 46 -1.53 -13.75 7.09
N ASN A 47 -1.74 -12.80 6.19
CA ASN A 47 -0.68 -12.08 5.50
C ASN A 47 -0.94 -10.57 5.53
N TYR A 48 0.11 -9.76 5.44
CA TYR A 48 0.07 -8.30 5.41
C TYR A 48 0.89 -7.77 4.24
N GLY A 49 0.33 -6.81 3.53
CA GLY A 49 0.90 -6.40 2.25
C GLY A 49 0.08 -5.32 1.56
N LYS A 50 0.51 -4.96 0.36
CA LYS A 50 -0.11 -3.95 -0.47
C LYS A 50 -0.85 -4.58 -1.62
N LEU A 51 -2.09 -4.17 -1.86
CA LEU A 51 -2.79 -4.55 -3.08
C LEU A 51 -2.30 -3.65 -4.21
N VAL A 52 -1.68 -4.22 -5.24
CA VAL A 52 -1.11 -3.49 -6.37
C VAL A 52 -1.75 -3.96 -7.67
N LEU A 53 -1.89 -3.05 -8.63
CA LEU A 53 -2.29 -3.41 -9.98
C LEU A 53 -1.05 -3.40 -10.86
N GLU A 54 -0.67 -4.57 -11.36
CA GLU A 54 0.53 -4.79 -12.16
C GLU A 54 0.14 -5.56 -13.42
N ASP A 55 0.44 -5.02 -14.60
CA ASP A 55 0.09 -5.60 -15.91
C ASP A 55 -1.40 -6.00 -16.04
N GLY A 56 -2.29 -5.21 -15.44
CA GLY A 56 -3.74 -5.44 -15.44
C GLY A 56 -4.19 -6.57 -14.49
N LEU A 57 -3.31 -7.05 -13.61
CA LEU A 57 -3.60 -8.07 -12.60
C LEU A 57 -3.55 -7.47 -11.20
N LEU A 58 -4.57 -7.74 -10.39
CA LEU A 58 -4.56 -7.38 -8.98
C LEU A 58 -3.71 -8.37 -8.19
N ARG A 59 -2.56 -7.91 -7.73
CA ARG A 59 -1.59 -8.69 -6.97
C ARG A 59 -1.48 -8.16 -5.55
N PHE A 60 -1.16 -9.07 -4.62
CA PHE A 60 -0.87 -8.74 -3.24
C PHE A 60 0.64 -8.86 -3.00
N GLU A 61 1.28 -7.72 -2.78
CA GLU A 61 2.71 -7.63 -2.46
C GLU A 61 2.90 -7.77 -0.95
N GLU A 62 3.41 -8.93 -0.52
CA GLU A 62 3.67 -9.24 0.88
C GLU A 62 4.79 -8.34 1.43
N THR A 63 4.53 -7.76 2.60
CA THR A 63 5.55 -6.97 3.31
C THR A 63 6.58 -7.90 3.94
N GLY A 64 7.85 -7.66 3.66
CA GLY A 64 8.98 -8.34 4.29
C GLY A 64 9.66 -9.38 3.41
N SER A 65 8.89 -10.16 2.64
CA SER A 65 9.45 -11.12 1.67
C SER A 65 9.65 -10.52 0.27
N GLY A 66 8.85 -9.50 -0.08
CA GLY A 66 8.77 -8.97 -1.44
C GLY A 66 8.06 -9.89 -2.43
N LEU A 67 7.42 -10.98 -1.97
CA LEU A 67 6.63 -11.86 -2.81
C LEU A 67 5.35 -11.15 -3.24
N SER A 68 5.03 -11.24 -4.54
CA SER A 68 3.82 -10.69 -5.12
C SER A 68 2.92 -11.83 -5.58
N TYR A 69 1.73 -11.95 -4.98
CA TYR A 69 0.79 -13.04 -5.26
C TYR A 69 -0.36 -12.57 -6.14
N LEU A 70 -0.70 -13.32 -7.19
CA LEU A 70 -1.99 -13.11 -7.86
C LEU A 70 -3.11 -13.56 -6.92
N VAL A 71 -4.07 -12.66 -6.66
CA VAL A 71 -5.16 -12.93 -5.73
C VAL A 71 -6.32 -13.61 -6.46
N ILE A 72 -6.74 -14.78 -5.98
CA ILE A 72 -7.96 -15.46 -6.40
C ILE A 72 -9.07 -15.10 -5.42
N TRP A 73 -10.07 -14.38 -5.90
CA TRP A 73 -11.11 -13.73 -5.12
C TRP A 73 -12.23 -14.70 -4.70
N PRO A 74 -12.86 -14.51 -3.53
CA PRO A 74 -14.00 -15.31 -3.12
C PRO A 74 -15.18 -15.18 -4.09
N TYR A 75 -16.03 -16.20 -4.10
CA TYR A 75 -17.25 -16.20 -4.91
C TYR A 75 -18.08 -14.93 -4.70
N GLY A 76 -18.58 -14.35 -5.79
CA GLY A 76 -19.42 -13.14 -5.78
C GLY A 76 -18.65 -11.82 -5.76
N TYR A 77 -17.34 -11.84 -5.52
CA TYR A 77 -16.53 -10.61 -5.56
C TYR A 77 -16.42 -10.07 -6.99
N SER A 78 -16.28 -8.75 -7.11
CA SER A 78 -16.07 -8.06 -8.38
C SER A 78 -15.10 -6.88 -8.22
N CYS A 79 -14.72 -6.25 -9.32
CA CYS A 79 -13.89 -5.05 -9.29
C CYS A 79 -14.39 -4.00 -10.29
N GLN A 80 -14.10 -2.73 -10.00
CA GLN A 80 -14.38 -1.62 -10.88
C GLN A 80 -13.23 -0.61 -10.86
N SER A 81 -12.99 0.06 -11.99
CA SER A 81 -12.01 1.16 -12.07
C SER A 81 -12.69 2.48 -11.74
N VAL A 82 -12.22 3.18 -10.70
CA VAL A 82 -12.71 4.50 -10.28
C VAL A 82 -11.54 5.48 -10.20
N GLY A 83 -11.54 6.46 -11.11
CA GLY A 83 -10.46 7.43 -11.23
C GLY A 83 -9.13 6.74 -11.52
N SER A 84 -8.19 6.81 -10.58
CA SER A 84 -6.86 6.20 -10.68
C SER A 84 -6.66 5.02 -9.73
N ARG A 85 -7.73 4.34 -9.33
CA ARG A 85 -7.65 3.14 -8.51
C ARG A 85 -8.66 2.11 -8.99
N VAL A 86 -8.38 0.86 -8.69
CA VAL A 86 -9.36 -0.22 -8.77
C VAL A 86 -9.98 -0.40 -7.40
N GLU A 87 -11.31 -0.39 -7.34
CA GLU A 87 -12.08 -0.75 -6.16
C GLU A 87 -12.54 -2.20 -6.29
N ILE A 88 -12.47 -2.91 -5.18
CA ILE A 88 -12.89 -4.30 -5.08
C ILE A 88 -14.17 -4.31 -4.26
N LEU A 89 -15.18 -4.97 -4.80
CA LEU A 89 -16.48 -5.13 -4.17
C LEU A 89 -16.65 -6.57 -3.72
N ASP A 90 -17.23 -6.75 -2.53
CA ASP A 90 -17.70 -8.07 -2.08
C ASP A 90 -19.00 -8.49 -2.80
N ALA A 91 -19.55 -9.63 -2.41
CA ALA A 91 -20.78 -10.18 -3.01
C ALA A 91 -22.01 -9.27 -2.78
N GLU A 92 -21.97 -8.43 -1.74
CA GLU A 92 -23.00 -7.47 -1.40
C GLU A 92 -22.82 -6.12 -2.13
N GLY A 93 -21.73 -5.96 -2.88
CA GLY A 93 -21.40 -4.74 -3.60
C GLY A 93 -20.76 -3.66 -2.71
N ALA A 94 -20.31 -3.99 -1.50
CA ALA A 94 -19.60 -3.07 -0.63
C ALA A 94 -18.11 -3.01 -1.01
N VAL A 95 -17.53 -1.82 -0.99
CA VAL A 95 -16.10 -1.65 -1.30
C VAL A 95 -15.26 -2.13 -0.11
N VAL A 96 -14.56 -3.24 -0.31
CA VAL A 96 -13.76 -3.91 0.73
C VAL A 96 -12.26 -3.59 0.63
N ALA A 97 -11.77 -3.24 -0.55
CA ALA A 97 -10.37 -2.89 -0.79
C ALA A 97 -10.20 -1.96 -1.99
N LYS A 98 -9.04 -1.27 -2.05
CA LYS A 98 -8.63 -0.46 -3.20
C LYS A 98 -7.20 -0.78 -3.61
N SER A 99 -6.89 -0.71 -4.91
CA SER A 99 -5.50 -0.75 -5.37
C SER A 99 -4.68 0.38 -4.74
N GLY A 100 -3.46 0.07 -4.34
CA GLY A 100 -2.54 0.92 -3.59
C GLY A 100 -2.71 0.85 -2.07
N GLN A 101 -3.75 0.18 -1.56
CA GLN A 101 -4.02 0.08 -0.12
C GLN A 101 -3.21 -1.04 0.53
N TYR A 102 -2.71 -0.79 1.74
CA TYR A 102 -2.19 -1.85 2.62
C TYR A 102 -3.33 -2.58 3.31
N LEU A 103 -3.29 -3.91 3.27
CA LEU A 103 -4.35 -4.79 3.77
C LEU A 103 -3.74 -5.91 4.58
N ARG A 104 -4.54 -6.41 5.53
CA ARG A 104 -4.33 -7.70 6.15
C ARG A 104 -5.32 -8.68 5.54
N ILE A 105 -4.82 -9.78 4.99
CA ILE A 105 -5.65 -10.77 4.30
C ILE A 105 -5.52 -12.13 4.98
N GLY A 106 -6.64 -12.83 5.11
CA GLY A 106 -6.67 -14.26 5.35
C GLY A 106 -6.68 -15.03 4.04
N GLY A 107 -6.27 -16.29 4.05
CA GLY A 107 -6.32 -17.16 2.88
C GLY A 107 -5.23 -18.20 2.93
N GLY A 108 -4.69 -18.54 1.76
CA GLY A 108 -3.49 -19.35 1.67
C GLY A 108 -2.98 -19.50 0.24
N PRO A 109 -1.77 -20.07 0.07
CA PRO A 109 -1.20 -20.35 -1.24
C PRO A 109 -2.13 -21.20 -2.10
N ALA A 110 -2.24 -20.85 -3.37
CA ALA A 110 -2.98 -21.61 -4.37
C ALA A 110 -2.04 -22.21 -5.42
N PHE A 111 -2.33 -23.44 -5.82
CA PHE A 111 -1.49 -24.17 -6.79
C PHE A 111 -1.93 -23.96 -8.25
N SER A 112 -3.20 -23.64 -8.49
CA SER A 112 -3.75 -23.44 -9.83
C SER A 112 -4.87 -22.41 -9.78
N VAL A 113 -4.92 -21.51 -10.76
CA VAL A 113 -6.07 -20.59 -10.93
C VAL A 113 -7.30 -21.38 -11.41
N SER A 114 -7.16 -22.24 -12.41
CA SER A 114 -8.28 -22.98 -13.00
C SER A 114 -8.98 -23.93 -12.04
N TYR A 115 -8.25 -24.49 -11.06
CA TYR A 115 -8.86 -25.28 -9.99
C TYR A 115 -9.89 -24.48 -9.19
N TYR A 116 -9.60 -23.20 -8.89
CA TYR A 116 -10.49 -22.36 -8.11
C TYR A 116 -11.54 -21.66 -8.99
N THR A 117 -11.19 -21.22 -10.20
CA THR A 117 -12.10 -20.49 -11.09
C THR A 117 -13.00 -21.41 -11.92
N GLY A 118 -12.69 -22.70 -12.02
CA GLY A 118 -13.41 -23.65 -12.87
C GLY A 118 -13.15 -23.48 -14.38
N GLU A 119 -12.33 -22.49 -14.75
CA GLU A 119 -12.05 -22.11 -16.14
C GLU A 119 -10.54 -21.92 -16.36
N GLU A 120 -10.07 -22.23 -17.56
CA GLU A 120 -8.67 -21.96 -17.93
C GLU A 120 -8.42 -20.45 -18.03
N PRO A 121 -7.34 -19.94 -17.42
CA PRO A 121 -6.94 -18.55 -17.58
C PRO A 121 -6.79 -18.15 -19.06
N PRO A 122 -7.14 -16.90 -19.42
CA PRO A 122 -7.05 -16.42 -20.79
C PRO A 122 -5.62 -16.40 -21.36
N TRP A 123 -4.60 -16.43 -20.50
CA TRP A 123 -3.20 -16.61 -20.86
C TRP A 123 -2.43 -17.20 -19.66
N SER A 124 -1.14 -17.48 -19.85
CA SER A 124 -0.27 -17.95 -18.77
C SER A 124 -0.06 -16.86 -17.72
N LEU A 125 -0.70 -17.02 -16.56
CA LEU A 125 -0.62 -16.06 -15.46
C LEU A 125 0.64 -16.33 -14.62
N PRO A 126 1.44 -15.31 -14.28
CA PRO A 126 2.60 -15.48 -13.42
C PRO A 126 2.17 -15.71 -11.97
N GLY A 127 2.60 -16.84 -11.40
CA GLY A 127 2.51 -17.12 -9.96
C GLY A 127 3.51 -16.31 -9.14
N PRO A 128 3.54 -16.50 -7.80
CA PRO A 128 2.68 -17.38 -7.01
C PRO A 128 1.22 -16.89 -6.90
N TYR A 129 0.31 -17.76 -6.44
CA TYR A 129 -1.11 -17.44 -6.30
C TYR A 129 -1.56 -17.51 -4.84
N TRP A 130 -2.58 -16.73 -4.50
CA TRP A 130 -3.18 -16.71 -3.17
C TRP A 130 -4.69 -16.83 -3.25
N ALA A 131 -5.26 -17.89 -2.68
CA ALA A 131 -6.71 -18.03 -2.54
C ALA A 131 -7.18 -17.19 -1.35
N LEU A 132 -7.82 -16.05 -1.64
CA LEU A 132 -8.23 -15.08 -0.63
C LEU A 132 -9.36 -15.64 0.22
N GLY A 133 -9.18 -15.58 1.54
CA GLY A 133 -10.15 -16.06 2.51
C GLY A 133 -10.97 -14.97 3.15
N SER A 134 -10.30 -13.91 3.60
CA SER A 134 -10.92 -12.76 4.25
C SER A 134 -10.08 -11.52 4.00
N ILE A 135 -10.72 -10.37 4.03
CA ILE A 135 -10.04 -9.08 4.16
C ILE A 135 -10.31 -8.59 5.57
N GLU A 136 -9.26 -8.51 6.37
CA GLU A 136 -9.32 -7.84 7.66
C GLU A 136 -8.97 -6.37 7.42
N GLN A 137 -9.99 -5.51 7.42
CA GLN A 137 -9.82 -4.07 7.37
C GLN A 137 -9.14 -3.61 8.68
N TRP A 138 -7.81 -3.60 8.66
CA TRP A 138 -6.99 -3.27 9.80
C TRP A 138 -6.82 -1.74 9.90
N TRP A 139 -7.70 -1.10 10.69
CA TRP A 139 -7.80 0.32 11.12
C TRP A 139 -7.61 1.44 10.06
N PRO A 140 -8.28 2.61 10.21
CA PRO A 140 -8.50 3.59 9.13
C PRO A 140 -7.30 4.46 8.74
N TRP A 141 -6.11 4.22 9.30
CA TRP A 141 -4.92 5.02 9.02
C TRP A 141 -3.86 4.10 8.47
N ASP A 142 -3.33 4.41 7.28
CA ASP A 142 -2.13 3.77 6.74
C ASP A 142 -1.08 3.72 7.86
N PHE A 143 -0.86 2.55 8.47
CA PHE A 143 0.16 2.37 9.50
C PHE A 143 1.53 2.81 8.95
N VAL A 144 1.72 2.70 7.63
CA VAL A 144 2.82 3.28 6.88
C VAL A 144 2.87 4.81 7.03
N ALA A 145 1.77 5.54 6.81
CA ALA A 145 1.73 6.99 7.02
C ALA A 145 1.97 7.36 8.49
N LEU A 146 1.50 6.56 9.44
CA LEU A 146 1.74 6.78 10.87
C LEU A 146 3.20 6.51 11.25
N MET A 147 3.83 5.49 10.66
CA MET A 147 5.25 5.18 10.83
C MET A 147 6.15 6.21 10.15
N GLU A 148 5.76 6.72 8.97
CA GLU A 148 6.45 7.83 8.31
C GLU A 148 6.35 9.10 9.16
N LEU A 149 5.16 9.44 9.67
CA LEU A 149 4.97 10.57 10.58
C LEU A 149 5.83 10.39 11.84
N PHE A 150 5.83 9.20 12.43
CA PHE A 150 6.64 8.90 13.61
C PHE A 150 8.15 9.03 13.30
N ALA A 151 8.63 8.50 12.17
CA ALA A 151 10.02 8.61 11.75
C ALA A 151 10.43 10.08 11.54
N VAL A 152 9.57 10.89 10.92
CA VAL A 152 9.77 12.34 10.75
C VAL A 152 9.85 13.04 12.12
N ILE A 153 8.93 12.74 13.03
CA ILE A 153 8.92 13.30 14.39
C ILE A 153 10.22 12.92 15.13
N CYS A 154 10.62 11.65 15.09
CA CYS A 154 11.87 11.19 15.69
C CYS A 154 13.08 11.92 15.11
N MET A 155 13.15 12.07 13.79
CA MET A 155 14.23 12.80 13.12
C MET A 155 14.28 14.27 13.58
N MET A 156 13.12 14.93 13.67
CA MET A 156 13.04 16.32 14.16
C MET A 156 13.52 16.45 15.61
N VAL A 157 13.16 15.50 16.49
CA VAL A 157 13.62 15.49 17.88
C VAL A 157 15.13 15.31 17.96
N ILE A 158 15.69 14.34 17.23
CA ILE A 158 17.14 14.10 17.20
C ILE A 158 17.90 15.34 16.72
N LEU A 159 17.45 15.97 15.62
CA LEU A 159 18.06 17.20 15.09
C LEU A 159 18.00 18.35 16.10
N THR A 160 16.89 18.47 16.84
CA THR A 160 16.73 19.49 17.88
C THR A 160 17.71 19.27 19.04
N LEU A 161 17.87 18.02 19.48
CA LEU A 161 18.83 17.67 20.54
C LEU A 161 20.27 17.94 20.12
N ILE A 162 20.65 17.56 18.90
CA ILE A 162 21.98 17.85 18.32
C ILE A 162 22.23 19.37 18.28
N ALA A 163 21.24 20.16 17.83
CA ALA A 163 21.36 21.61 17.78
C ALA A 163 21.56 22.23 19.17
N LEU A 164 20.83 21.75 20.18
CA LEU A 164 20.98 22.21 21.56
C LEU A 164 22.36 21.90 22.14
N ASP A 165 22.89 20.70 21.89
CA ASP A 165 24.24 20.33 22.33
C ASP A 165 25.32 21.18 21.65
N LEU A 166 25.20 21.44 20.35
CA LEU A 166 26.11 22.34 19.64
C LEU A 166 26.08 23.77 20.19
N ILE A 167 24.90 24.27 20.60
CA ILE A 167 24.77 25.59 21.25
C ILE A 167 25.43 25.58 22.63
N ARG A 168 25.26 24.51 23.42
CA ARG A 168 25.89 24.37 24.74
C ARG A 168 27.41 24.35 24.65
N LEU A 169 27.96 23.61 23.68
CA LEU A 169 29.40 23.51 23.44
C LEU A 169 30.03 24.83 22.98
N ARG A 170 29.25 25.71 22.33
CA ARG A 170 29.71 27.04 21.91
C ARG A 170 29.62 28.11 23.00
N ARG A 171 29.04 27.83 24.18
CA ARG A 171 29.06 28.81 25.27
C ARG A 171 30.48 28.90 25.83
N PRO A 172 31.13 30.08 25.82
CA PRO A 172 32.41 30.25 26.48
C PRO A 172 32.24 29.98 27.99
N LYS A 173 33.17 29.23 28.57
CA LYS A 173 33.29 29.13 30.03
C LYS A 173 33.70 30.51 30.55
N ILE A 174 32.78 31.21 31.19
CA ILE A 174 33.04 32.43 31.96
C ILE A 174 33.41 32.01 33.37
#